data_AF-A0A7J4BUD6-F1
#
_entry.id   AF-A0A7J4BUD6-F1
#
_cell.length_a   1.000
_cell.length_b   1.000
_cell.length_c   1.000
_cell.angle_alpha   90.00
_cell.angle_beta   90.00
_cell.angle_gamma   90.00
#
_symmetry.space_group_name_H-M   'P 1'
#
loop_
_entity.id
_entity.type
_entity.pdbx_description
1 polymer ?
#
loop_
_entity_poly.entity_id
_entity_poly.type
_entity_poly.pdbx_seq_one_letter_code
_entity_poly.pdbx_strand_id
1 'polypeptide(L)'
;MEGEFATVLWHLVAGATLLFGSGLFPGLFIIKILDPLADTFRKVMLLPAISLLVVFGISGWMVVITGKFDSATLMLLLIIANCIAVVFHWKRDVIRVRRLTQWELMEERADLIESEGELPKAIETESLNGETTELEEDIEDKKNLAIDLASSRSWWLPLALATAALLSLLPLLLFEYPNGVDWIGFSTLSHRLATSGDLSLPAISEGNWTYPPALPATAALLESVIGISPASAIHLVGQLSLFALLWGIAGAADRWGASGPTLLCLALVPALFVKAHDSGYPTVASQLGLVIGLLVLLRPIAERRRGQDILFAICVITTGAIHPTGALYLGTLLGAYLITHRFGMRRQIAVSRLALTSTVILSIAAYIVLVTFAPRLLSEPVFS
;
A
#
# COMPACT_ATOMS: atom_id res chain seq x y z
N MET A 1 9.94 -17.06 -15.26
CA MET A 1 11.01 -16.12 -15.61
C MET A 1 12.08 -16.91 -16.31
N GLU A 2 12.93 -16.25 -17.07
CA GLU A 2 14.08 -16.91 -17.71
C GLU A 2 15.03 -17.53 -16.66
N GLY A 3 15.55 -18.71 -16.98
CA GLY A 3 16.55 -19.42 -16.17
C GLY A 3 16.02 -20.66 -15.44
N GLU A 4 16.94 -21.42 -14.87
CA GLU A 4 16.63 -22.59 -14.05
C GLU A 4 16.00 -22.19 -12.70
N PHE A 5 15.37 -23.14 -12.01
CA PHE A 5 14.66 -22.91 -10.74
C PHE A 5 15.49 -22.12 -9.71
N ALA A 6 16.76 -22.46 -9.53
CA ALA A 6 17.64 -21.76 -8.59
C ALA A 6 17.89 -20.29 -8.99
N THR A 7 18.06 -20.03 -10.29
CA THR A 7 18.25 -18.69 -10.85
C THR A 7 16.99 -17.85 -10.68
N VAL A 8 15.81 -18.42 -10.97
CA VAL A 8 14.53 -17.74 -10.77
C VAL A 8 14.30 -17.41 -9.29
N LEU A 9 14.63 -18.35 -8.39
CA LEU A 9 14.52 -18.13 -6.95
C LEU A 9 15.46 -17.00 -6.48
N TRP A 10 16.69 -16.97 -6.97
CA TRP A 10 17.63 -15.88 -6.71
C TRP A 10 17.08 -14.54 -7.20
N HIS A 11 16.60 -14.46 -8.44
CA HIS A 11 16.02 -13.23 -8.99
C HIS A 11 14.82 -12.75 -8.17
N LEU A 12 13.94 -13.67 -7.76
CA LEU A 12 12.80 -13.35 -6.90
C LEU A 12 13.25 -12.77 -5.55
N VAL A 13 14.18 -13.43 -4.86
CA VAL A 13 14.65 -12.98 -3.54
C VAL A 13 15.42 -11.66 -3.65
N ALA A 14 16.33 -11.54 -4.61
CA ALA A 14 17.13 -10.34 -4.82
C ALA A 14 16.24 -9.16 -5.23
N GLY A 15 15.31 -9.36 -6.16
CA GLY A 15 14.39 -8.32 -6.62
C GLY A 15 13.39 -7.90 -5.54
N ALA A 16 12.81 -8.84 -4.81
CA ALA A 16 11.95 -8.53 -3.66
C ALA A 16 12.72 -7.76 -2.59
N THR A 17 13.95 -8.15 -2.29
CA THR A 17 14.81 -7.46 -1.32
C THR A 17 15.15 -6.05 -1.79
N LEU A 18 15.47 -5.86 -3.07
CA LEU A 18 15.76 -4.53 -3.62
C LEU A 18 14.53 -3.62 -3.57
N LEU A 19 13.37 -4.10 -4.01
CA LEU A 19 12.15 -3.27 -4.09
C LEU A 19 11.48 -3.04 -2.73
N PHE A 20 11.36 -4.06 -1.89
CA PHE A 20 10.77 -3.89 -0.55
C PHE A 20 11.79 -3.35 0.47
N GLY A 21 13.07 -3.63 0.28
CA GLY A 21 14.12 -3.10 1.15
C GLY A 21 14.39 -1.61 0.92
N SER A 22 14.39 -1.16 -0.34
CA SER A 22 14.65 0.25 -0.66
C SER A 22 13.53 1.21 -0.24
N GLY A 23 12.33 0.73 0.07
CA GLY A 23 11.24 1.54 0.64
C GLY A 23 10.92 1.20 2.10
N LEU A 24 11.75 0.40 2.79
CA LEU A 24 11.48 -0.16 4.11
C LEU A 24 11.23 0.91 5.18
N PHE A 25 12.18 1.82 5.40
CA PHE A 25 12.06 2.83 6.45
C PHE A 25 10.96 3.86 6.17
N PRO A 26 10.82 4.40 4.94
CA PRO A 26 9.66 5.19 4.56
C PRO A 26 8.34 4.44 4.80
N GLY A 27 8.27 3.16 4.45
CA GLY A 27 7.10 2.32 4.67
C GLY A 27 6.73 2.21 6.15
N LEU A 28 7.69 1.90 7.02
CA LEU A 28 7.48 1.83 8.47
C LEU A 28 7.06 3.18 9.06
N PHE A 29 7.67 4.27 8.62
CA PHE A 29 7.30 5.62 9.04
C PHE A 29 5.86 5.99 8.61
N ILE A 30 5.48 5.67 7.37
CA ILE A 30 4.13 5.87 6.86
C ILE A 30 3.12 5.03 7.66
N ILE A 31 3.41 3.75 7.94
CA ILE A 31 2.54 2.89 8.76
C ILE A 31 2.33 3.52 10.14
N LYS A 32 3.38 4.04 10.79
CA LYS A 32 3.27 4.73 12.08
C LYS A 32 2.27 5.90 12.05
N ILE A 33 2.19 6.64 10.93
CA ILE A 33 1.25 7.75 10.76
C ILE A 33 -0.17 7.25 10.46
N LEU A 34 -0.31 6.24 9.61
CA LEU A 34 -1.60 5.73 9.12
C LEU A 34 -2.31 4.86 10.16
N ASP A 35 -1.58 3.92 10.76
CA ASP A 35 -2.06 2.97 11.75
C ASP A 35 -1.08 2.85 12.93
N PRO A 36 -1.12 3.78 13.90
CA PRO A 36 -0.24 3.77 15.07
C PRO A 36 -0.45 2.56 15.99
N LEU A 37 -1.60 1.88 15.88
CA LEU A 37 -1.93 0.68 16.66
C LEU A 37 -1.55 -0.63 15.94
N ALA A 38 -0.93 -0.54 14.76
CA ALA A 38 -0.49 -1.72 14.03
C ALA A 38 0.58 -2.49 14.81
N ASP A 39 0.28 -3.74 15.14
CA ASP A 39 1.24 -4.68 15.68
C ASP A 39 2.20 -5.21 14.59
N THR A 40 3.13 -6.07 14.97
CA THR A 40 4.14 -6.62 14.05
C THR A 40 3.50 -7.39 12.90
N PHE A 41 2.44 -8.14 13.16
CA PHE A 41 1.79 -8.95 12.12
C PHE A 41 1.13 -8.07 11.06
N ARG A 42 0.37 -7.05 11.47
CA ARG A 42 -0.23 -6.09 10.54
C ARG A 42 0.81 -5.26 9.80
N LYS A 43 1.92 -4.87 10.47
CA LYS A 43 3.05 -4.21 9.81
C LYS A 43 3.62 -5.07 8.69
N VAL A 44 3.84 -6.36 8.92
CA VAL A 44 4.33 -7.31 7.90
C VAL A 44 3.39 -7.39 6.70
N MET A 45 2.08 -7.34 6.91
CA MET A 45 1.07 -7.32 5.84
C MET A 45 1.06 -6.01 5.04
N LEU A 46 1.17 -4.86 5.71
CA LEU A 46 1.09 -3.54 5.08
C LEU A 46 2.39 -3.11 4.38
N LEU A 47 3.53 -3.52 4.92
CA LEU A 47 4.84 -3.00 4.55
C LEU A 47 5.22 -3.23 3.07
N PRO A 48 5.00 -4.41 2.45
CA PRO A 48 5.30 -4.61 1.04
C PRO A 48 4.59 -3.62 0.13
N ALA A 49 3.31 -3.35 0.39
CA ALA A 49 2.50 -2.42 -0.42
C ALA A 49 3.00 -0.98 -0.32
N ILE A 50 3.22 -0.50 0.90
CA ILE A 50 3.60 0.88 1.14
C ILE A 50 5.05 1.11 0.69
N SER A 51 5.95 0.16 0.95
CA SER A 51 7.33 0.23 0.46
C SER A 51 7.38 0.30 -1.06
N LEU A 52 6.67 -0.60 -1.74
CA LEU A 52 6.67 -0.64 -3.19
C LEU A 52 6.04 0.62 -3.80
N LEU A 53 5.00 1.18 -3.16
CA LEU A 53 4.42 2.46 -3.56
C LEU A 53 5.43 3.61 -3.46
N VAL A 54 6.27 3.64 -2.42
CA VAL A 54 7.36 4.63 -2.29
C VAL A 54 8.37 4.48 -3.43
N VAL A 55 8.79 3.25 -3.74
CA VAL A 55 9.72 2.99 -4.84
C VAL A 55 9.12 3.44 -6.17
N PHE A 56 7.88 3.08 -6.46
CA PHE A 56 7.18 3.53 -7.67
C PHE A 56 7.04 5.06 -7.74
N GLY A 57 6.75 5.72 -6.61
CA GLY A 57 6.63 7.17 -6.56
C GLY A 57 7.93 7.85 -6.90
N ILE A 58 9.03 7.44 -6.26
CA ILE A 58 10.33 8.05 -6.48
C ILE A 58 10.83 7.74 -7.90
N SER A 59 10.73 6.50 -8.37
CA SER A 59 11.18 6.10 -9.71
C SER A 59 10.38 6.77 -10.82
N GLY A 60 9.05 6.79 -10.69
CA GLY A 60 8.15 7.40 -11.67
C GLY A 60 8.34 8.91 -11.75
N TRP A 61 8.31 9.62 -10.61
CA TRP A 61 8.44 11.07 -10.61
C TRP A 61 9.84 11.55 -11.00
N MET A 62 10.90 10.76 -10.73
CA MET A 62 12.23 11.06 -11.26
C MET A 62 12.19 11.17 -12.79
N VAL A 63 11.61 10.19 -13.47
CA VAL A 63 11.52 10.19 -14.94
C VAL A 63 10.58 11.27 -15.45
N VAL A 64 9.43 11.50 -14.79
CA VAL A 64 8.48 12.56 -15.19
C VAL A 64 9.11 13.96 -15.10
N ILE A 65 9.87 14.24 -14.03
CA ILE A 65 10.42 15.58 -13.77
C ILE A 65 11.67 15.83 -14.61
N THR A 66 12.57 14.84 -14.71
CA THR A 66 13.88 15.02 -15.35
C THR A 66 13.88 14.62 -16.82
N GLY A 67 12.86 13.88 -17.27
CA GLY A 67 12.82 13.25 -18.60
C GLY A 67 13.86 12.13 -18.76
N LYS A 68 14.59 11.78 -17.71
CA LYS A 68 15.69 10.83 -17.75
C LYS A 68 15.63 9.79 -16.64
N PHE A 69 16.23 8.64 -16.89
CA PHE A 69 16.48 7.60 -15.91
C PHE A 69 17.98 7.44 -15.70
N ASP A 70 18.39 7.46 -14.43
CA ASP A 70 19.72 7.08 -14.00
C ASP A 70 19.59 6.24 -12.72
N SER A 71 20.15 5.04 -12.75
CA SER A 71 20.01 4.07 -11.65
C SER A 71 20.75 4.53 -10.39
N ALA A 72 21.89 5.21 -10.55
CA ALA A 72 22.66 5.75 -9.44
C ALA A 72 21.91 6.89 -8.73
N THR A 73 21.33 7.80 -9.50
CA THR A 73 20.48 8.88 -8.99
C THR A 73 19.24 8.33 -8.29
N LEU A 74 18.56 7.33 -8.87
CA LEU A 74 17.41 6.70 -8.24
C LEU A 74 17.77 6.05 -6.90
N MET A 75 18.87 5.29 -6.86
CA MET A 75 19.39 4.69 -5.63
C MET A 75 19.71 5.75 -4.58
N LEU A 76 20.35 6.86 -4.96
CA LEU A 76 20.63 7.98 -4.07
C LEU A 76 19.34 8.59 -3.50
N LEU A 77 18.32 8.83 -4.34
CA LEU A 77 17.02 9.35 -3.90
C LEU A 77 16.34 8.40 -2.90
N LEU A 78 16.40 7.09 -3.15
CA LEU A 78 15.87 6.07 -2.24
C LEU A 78 16.64 6.06 -0.91
N ILE A 79 17.97 6.15 -0.92
CA ILE A 79 18.79 6.24 0.29
C ILE A 79 18.43 7.51 1.08
N ILE A 80 18.32 8.66 0.42
CA ILE A 80 17.90 9.92 1.07
C ILE A 80 16.52 9.78 1.70
N ALA A 81 15.56 9.18 0.99
CA ALA A 81 14.22 8.95 1.52
C ALA A 81 14.25 8.05 2.77
N ASN A 82 15.08 7.02 2.79
CA ASN A 82 15.28 6.17 3.98
C ASN A 82 15.94 6.93 5.13
N CYS A 83 17.00 7.71 4.88
CA CYS A 83 17.65 8.51 5.91
C CYS A 83 16.67 9.52 6.54
N ILE A 84 15.89 10.22 5.71
CA ILE A 84 14.84 11.13 6.17
C ILE A 84 13.82 10.37 7.02
N ALA A 85 13.32 9.24 6.54
CA ALA A 85 12.34 8.44 7.26
C ALA A 85 12.88 7.96 8.61
N VAL A 86 14.13 7.51 8.69
CA VAL A 86 14.79 7.10 9.95
C VAL A 86 14.87 8.27 10.92
N VAL A 87 15.31 9.45 10.47
CA VAL A 87 15.40 10.65 11.32
C VAL A 87 14.04 11.03 11.89
N PHE A 88 12.99 11.00 11.07
CA PHE A 88 11.63 11.32 11.54
C PHE A 88 10.99 10.19 12.34
N HIS A 89 11.34 8.94 12.08
CA HIS A 89 10.86 7.79 12.84
C HIS A 89 11.46 7.77 14.26
N TRP A 90 12.74 8.18 14.38
CA TRP A 90 13.45 8.26 15.65
C TRP A 90 13.06 9.47 16.51
N LYS A 91 12.44 10.50 15.92
CA LYS A 91 11.79 11.54 16.73
C LYS A 91 10.73 10.85 17.58
N ARG A 92 11.01 10.75 18.89
CA ARG A 92 10.07 10.26 19.89
C ARG A 92 8.76 11.02 19.68
N ASP A 93 7.65 10.31 19.71
CA ASP A 93 6.36 10.97 19.69
C ASP A 93 6.40 11.99 20.82
N VAL A 94 6.28 13.27 20.47
CA VAL A 94 6.07 14.31 21.47
C VAL A 94 4.72 13.96 22.04
N ILE A 95 4.78 13.29 23.18
CA ILE A 95 3.65 12.95 24.00
C ILE A 95 2.78 14.19 24.04
N ARG A 96 1.52 14.06 23.59
CA ARG A 96 0.56 15.14 23.76
C ARG A 96 0.20 15.14 25.22
N VAL A 97 0.95 15.93 25.93
CA VAL A 97 0.75 16.01 27.35
C VAL A 97 -0.43 16.93 27.59
N ARG A 98 -1.51 16.38 28.18
CA ARG A 98 -2.68 17.17 28.53
C ARG A 98 -2.28 18.06 29.69
N ARG A 99 -2.53 19.36 29.57
CA ARG A 99 -2.43 20.25 30.73
C ARG A 99 -3.60 19.90 31.63
N LEU A 100 -3.31 19.31 32.79
CA LEU A 100 -4.33 19.02 33.78
C LEU A 100 -5.08 20.31 34.13
N THR A 101 -6.39 20.19 34.31
CA THR A 101 -7.18 21.32 34.81
C THR A 101 -6.78 21.61 36.25
N GLN A 102 -7.03 22.84 36.71
CA GLN A 102 -6.74 23.22 38.09
C GLN A 102 -7.47 22.34 39.12
N TRP A 103 -8.59 21.73 38.73
CA TRP A 103 -9.33 20.79 39.57
C TRP A 103 -8.65 19.42 39.65
N GLU A 104 -8.30 18.83 38.51
CA GLU A 104 -7.58 17.54 38.46
C GLU A 104 -6.22 17.61 39.19
N LEU A 105 -5.51 18.75 39.07
CA LEU A 105 -4.28 19.01 39.83
C LEU A 105 -4.49 19.05 41.35
N MET A 106 -5.67 19.46 41.81
CA MET A 106 -6.01 19.50 43.23
C MET A 106 -6.40 18.12 43.76
N GLU A 107 -7.03 17.31 42.91
CA GLU A 107 -7.43 15.93 43.22
C GLU A 107 -6.19 15.03 43.35
N GLU A 108 -5.27 15.10 42.40
CA GLU A 108 -3.99 14.38 42.45
C GLU A 108 -3.14 14.78 43.68
N ARG A 109 -3.15 16.07 44.06
CA ARG A 109 -2.52 16.54 45.31
C ARG A 109 -3.20 15.99 46.55
N ALA A 110 -4.53 15.90 46.56
CA ALA A 110 -5.28 15.37 47.69
C ALA A 110 -4.96 13.88 47.88
N ASP A 111 -4.92 13.11 46.80
CA ASP A 111 -4.59 11.68 46.82
C ASP A 111 -3.13 11.42 47.28
N LEU A 112 -2.20 12.29 46.87
CA LEU A 112 -0.79 12.22 47.32
C LEU A 112 -0.63 12.58 48.81
N ILE A 113 -1.37 13.60 49.30
CA ILE A 113 -1.38 13.92 50.74
C ILE A 113 -1.96 12.76 51.55
N GLU A 114 -3.02 12.12 51.05
CA GLU A 114 -3.68 11.01 51.73
C GLU A 114 -2.80 9.75 51.77
N SER A 115 -2.00 9.51 50.73
CA SER A 115 -1.10 8.35 50.63
C SER A 115 0.27 8.53 51.30
N GLU A 116 0.88 9.73 51.23
CA GLU A 116 2.24 9.98 51.74
C GLU A 116 2.30 10.87 52.99
N GLY A 117 1.18 11.47 53.41
CA GLY A 117 1.05 12.21 54.68
C GLY A 117 1.65 13.64 54.70
N GLU A 118 2.54 13.99 53.77
CA GLU A 118 3.04 15.36 53.53
C GLU A 118 3.37 15.57 52.04
N LEU A 119 3.17 16.79 51.51
CA LEU A 119 3.65 17.15 50.17
C LEU A 119 5.20 17.21 50.16
N PRO A 120 5.89 16.45 49.30
CA PRO A 120 7.32 16.61 49.10
C PRO A 120 7.64 18.02 48.59
N LYS A 121 8.52 18.76 49.29
CA LYS A 121 8.93 20.14 48.93
C LYS A 121 9.49 20.29 47.50
N ALA A 122 9.90 19.21 46.85
CA ALA A 122 10.29 19.21 45.45
C ALA A 122 9.11 19.54 44.51
N ILE A 123 7.91 19.03 44.83
CA ILE A 123 6.70 19.12 43.98
C ILE A 123 6.02 20.50 44.10
N GLU A 124 6.16 21.19 45.25
CA GLU A 124 5.70 22.58 45.38
C GLU A 124 6.29 23.49 44.29
N THR A 125 7.53 23.23 43.89
CA THR A 125 8.28 24.04 42.91
C THR A 125 7.95 23.66 41.46
N GLU A 126 7.72 22.38 41.17
CA GLU A 126 7.30 21.87 39.85
C GLU A 126 5.84 22.26 39.51
N SER A 127 4.98 22.34 40.52
CA SER A 127 3.55 22.62 40.34
C SER A 127 3.20 24.03 39.84
N LEU A 128 4.13 24.98 39.96
CA LEU A 128 3.99 26.34 39.40
C LEU A 128 4.24 26.37 37.88
N ASN A 129 4.89 25.35 37.33
CA ASN A 129 5.26 25.26 35.92
C ASN A 129 4.42 24.24 35.16
N GLY A 130 3.10 24.27 35.33
CA GLY A 130 2.12 23.66 34.41
C GLY A 130 2.55 22.31 33.86
N GLU A 131 2.90 21.40 34.76
CA GLU A 131 3.32 20.07 34.40
C GLU A 131 2.21 19.31 33.71
N THR A 132 2.69 18.41 32.91
CA THR A 132 2.01 17.89 31.77
C THR A 132 2.39 16.42 31.95
N THR A 133 1.40 15.58 32.28
CA THR A 133 1.54 14.13 32.48
C THR A 133 0.80 13.32 31.39
N GLU A 134 1.36 12.16 31.00
CA GLU A 134 0.57 11.14 30.28
C GLU A 134 -0.40 10.53 31.28
N LEU A 135 -1.69 10.54 30.98
CA LEU A 135 -2.64 9.78 31.78
C LEU A 135 -2.38 8.30 31.51
N GLU A 136 -2.03 7.52 32.54
CA GLU A 136 -1.82 6.07 32.45
C GLU A 136 -3.04 5.36 31.85
N GLU A 137 -4.25 5.90 32.09
CA GLU A 137 -5.51 5.46 31.49
C GLU A 137 -5.48 5.50 29.94
N ASP A 138 -4.91 6.55 29.33
CA ASP A 138 -4.79 6.67 27.86
C ASP A 138 -3.81 5.66 27.25
N ILE A 139 -2.88 5.13 28.04
CA ILE A 139 -1.90 4.11 27.63
C ILE A 139 -2.55 2.73 27.72
N GLU A 140 -3.22 2.44 28.83
CA GLU A 140 -3.88 1.16 29.05
C GLU A 140 -5.05 0.97 28.07
N ASP A 141 -5.83 2.01 27.76
CA ASP A 141 -6.89 1.96 26.75
C ASP A 141 -6.37 1.63 25.36
N LYS A 142 -5.24 2.22 24.95
CA LYS A 142 -4.62 1.92 23.64
C LYS A 142 -4.09 0.49 23.59
N LYS A 143 -3.57 -0.01 24.71
CA LYS A 143 -3.05 -1.37 24.84
C LYS A 143 -4.18 -2.38 24.79
N ASN A 144 -5.28 -2.14 25.51
CA ASN A 144 -6.49 -2.96 25.46
C ASN A 144 -7.08 -2.99 24.06
N LEU A 145 -7.19 -1.84 23.40
CA LEU A 145 -7.63 -1.77 22.00
C LEU A 145 -6.71 -2.56 21.05
N ALA A 146 -5.39 -2.52 21.25
CA ALA A 146 -4.45 -3.29 20.44
C ALA A 146 -4.61 -4.81 20.67
N ILE A 147 -4.85 -5.23 21.91
CA ILE A 147 -5.12 -6.64 22.26
C ILE A 147 -6.43 -7.11 21.63
N ASP A 148 -7.50 -6.32 21.72
CA ASP A 148 -8.80 -6.62 21.12
C ASP A 148 -8.70 -6.76 19.59
N LEU A 149 -7.94 -5.86 18.96
CA LEU A 149 -7.68 -5.95 17.52
C LEU A 149 -6.93 -7.23 17.16
N ALA A 150 -5.93 -7.63 17.95
CA ALA A 150 -5.17 -8.85 17.72
C ALA A 150 -6.03 -10.11 17.93
N SER A 151 -6.92 -10.11 18.92
CA SER A 151 -7.81 -11.25 19.23
C SER A 151 -8.95 -11.41 18.21
N SER A 152 -9.33 -10.33 17.51
CA SER A 152 -10.35 -10.35 16.46
C SER A 152 -9.95 -11.11 15.18
N ARG A 153 -8.68 -11.51 15.06
CA ARG A 153 -8.15 -12.12 13.85
C ARG A 153 -8.66 -13.54 13.65
N SER A 154 -8.98 -13.84 12.40
CA SER A 154 -9.27 -15.20 11.97
C SER A 154 -8.04 -16.10 12.15
N TRP A 155 -8.19 -17.22 12.87
CA TRP A 155 -7.10 -18.18 13.12
C TRP A 155 -6.47 -18.74 11.83
N TRP A 156 -7.24 -18.80 10.73
CA TRP A 156 -6.80 -19.32 9.43
C TRP A 156 -6.16 -18.26 8.52
N LEU A 157 -6.07 -17.00 8.96
CA LEU A 157 -5.47 -15.90 8.19
C LEU A 157 -4.04 -16.19 7.69
N PRO A 158 -3.12 -16.79 8.48
CA PRO A 158 -1.80 -17.13 7.98
C PRO A 158 -1.82 -18.08 6.77
N LEU A 159 -2.74 -19.05 6.75
CA LEU A 159 -2.91 -19.97 5.62
C LEU A 159 -3.43 -19.24 4.38
N ALA A 160 -4.35 -18.30 4.55
CA ALA A 160 -4.86 -17.48 3.45
C ALA A 160 -3.77 -16.57 2.87
N LEU A 161 -2.94 -15.95 3.71
CA LEU A 161 -1.80 -15.14 3.28
C LEU A 161 -0.75 -15.96 2.53
N ALA A 162 -0.44 -17.17 3.01
CA ALA A 162 0.46 -18.10 2.33
C ALA A 162 -0.09 -18.50 0.96
N THR A 163 -1.39 -18.78 0.87
CA THR A 163 -2.06 -19.10 -0.39
C THR A 163 -2.03 -17.91 -1.35
N ALA A 164 -2.33 -16.70 -0.86
CA ALA A 164 -2.26 -15.47 -1.65
C ALA A 164 -0.84 -15.23 -2.18
N ALA A 165 0.18 -15.44 -1.35
CA ALA A 165 1.57 -15.34 -1.75
C ALA A 165 1.92 -16.35 -2.84
N LEU A 166 1.55 -17.61 -2.66
CA LEU A 166 1.77 -18.66 -3.64
C LEU A 166 1.10 -18.31 -4.97
N LEU A 167 -0.19 -17.95 -4.98
CA LEU A 167 -0.92 -17.61 -6.20
C LEU A 167 -0.33 -16.41 -6.93
N SER A 168 0.19 -15.41 -6.20
CA SER A 168 0.83 -14.26 -6.82
C SER A 168 2.22 -14.56 -7.39
N LEU A 169 3.03 -15.41 -6.76
CA LEU A 169 4.43 -15.62 -7.13
C LEU A 169 4.66 -16.85 -8.01
N LEU A 170 3.76 -17.84 -7.97
CA LEU A 170 3.84 -19.06 -8.75
C LEU A 170 3.99 -18.82 -10.27
N PRO A 171 3.35 -17.81 -10.90
CA PRO A 171 3.57 -17.51 -12.32
C PRO A 171 5.04 -17.26 -12.68
N LEU A 172 5.85 -16.73 -11.75
CA LEU A 172 7.28 -16.51 -11.99
C LEU A 172 8.05 -17.81 -12.14
N LEU A 173 7.58 -18.90 -11.53
CA LEU A 173 8.19 -20.23 -11.60
C LEU A 173 7.65 -21.05 -12.76
N LEU A 174 6.40 -20.84 -13.15
CA LEU A 174 5.73 -21.65 -14.18
C LEU A 174 5.95 -21.14 -15.60
N PHE A 175 6.03 -19.81 -15.80
CA PHE A 175 6.07 -19.21 -17.12
C PHE A 175 7.35 -18.44 -17.33
N GLU A 176 8.07 -18.73 -18.42
CA GLU A 176 9.28 -18.01 -18.80
C GLU A 176 8.97 -16.52 -19.03
N TYR A 177 7.94 -16.25 -19.85
CA TYR A 177 7.44 -14.91 -20.17
C TYR A 177 6.03 -14.68 -19.60
N PRO A 178 5.61 -13.41 -19.39
CA PRO A 178 4.21 -13.10 -19.12
C PRO A 178 3.30 -13.54 -20.27
N ASN A 179 2.06 -13.94 -19.95
CA ASN A 179 1.13 -14.51 -20.95
C ASN A 179 0.37 -13.47 -21.79
N GLY A 180 0.28 -12.21 -21.35
CA GLY A 180 -0.31 -11.13 -22.15
C GLY A 180 0.64 -10.55 -23.21
N VAL A 181 0.24 -9.47 -23.87
CA VAL A 181 1.08 -8.77 -24.88
C VAL A 181 1.66 -7.44 -24.39
N ASP A 182 1.03 -6.81 -23.40
CA ASP A 182 1.42 -5.48 -22.89
C ASP A 182 2.84 -5.47 -22.33
N TRP A 183 3.33 -6.61 -21.82
CA TRP A 183 4.70 -6.71 -21.28
C TRP A 183 5.78 -6.40 -22.31
N ILE A 184 5.55 -6.63 -23.61
CA ILE A 184 6.54 -6.35 -24.67
C ILE A 184 6.81 -4.85 -24.75
N GLY A 185 5.75 -4.05 -24.67
CA GLY A 185 5.86 -2.60 -24.63
C GLY A 185 6.62 -2.15 -23.37
N PHE A 186 6.23 -2.66 -22.20
CA PHE A 186 6.89 -2.27 -20.95
C PHE A 186 8.33 -2.76 -20.82
N SER A 187 8.67 -3.93 -21.36
CA SER A 187 10.04 -4.46 -21.36
C SER A 187 10.93 -3.65 -22.29
N THR A 188 10.40 -3.23 -23.45
CA THR A 188 11.11 -2.32 -24.36
C THR A 188 11.42 -1.01 -23.66
N LEU A 189 10.44 -0.41 -22.98
CA LEU A 189 10.62 0.85 -22.26
C LEU A 189 11.59 0.73 -21.09
N SER A 190 11.46 -0.33 -20.29
CA SER A 190 12.42 -0.66 -19.22
C SER A 190 13.84 -0.71 -19.76
N HIS A 191 14.05 -1.44 -20.85
CA HIS A 191 15.36 -1.58 -21.47
C HIS A 191 15.91 -0.25 -22.01
N ARG A 192 15.06 0.60 -22.61
CA ARG A 192 15.45 1.93 -23.07
C ARG A 192 15.86 2.85 -21.92
N LEU A 193 15.12 2.83 -20.82
CA LEU A 193 15.50 3.54 -19.60
C LEU A 193 16.84 3.01 -19.06
N ALA A 194 17.03 1.70 -18.98
CA ALA A 194 18.24 1.08 -18.43
C ALA A 194 19.51 1.35 -19.27
N THR A 195 19.38 1.44 -20.60
CA THR A 195 20.52 1.56 -21.51
C THR A 195 20.79 2.97 -22.03
N SER A 196 19.72 3.72 -22.34
CA SER A 196 19.79 5.04 -22.96
C SER A 196 19.43 6.15 -21.99
N GLY A 197 18.79 5.82 -20.86
CA GLY A 197 18.36 6.78 -19.85
C GLY A 197 17.16 7.63 -20.28
N ASP A 198 16.47 7.30 -21.37
CA ASP A 198 15.29 8.03 -21.85
C ASP A 198 14.23 7.08 -22.43
N LEU A 199 13.07 7.64 -22.76
CA LEU A 199 11.92 6.91 -23.33
C LEU A 199 11.83 7.07 -24.86
N SER A 200 12.93 7.43 -25.51
CA SER A 200 12.97 7.52 -26.97
C SER A 200 12.90 6.13 -27.59
N LEU A 201 12.08 5.94 -28.60
CA LEU A 201 11.98 4.68 -29.33
C LEU A 201 12.88 4.70 -30.59
N PRO A 202 13.58 3.60 -30.90
CA PRO A 202 14.42 3.49 -32.10
C PRO A 202 13.57 3.42 -33.39
N ALA A 203 14.23 3.57 -34.54
CA ALA A 203 13.59 3.60 -35.85
C ALA A 203 12.74 2.34 -36.16
N ILE A 204 11.73 2.54 -37.03
CA ILE A 204 10.45 1.82 -37.27
C ILE A 204 9.33 2.23 -36.32
N SER A 205 9.61 2.68 -35.08
CA SER A 205 8.60 3.21 -34.15
C SER A 205 9.04 4.55 -33.56
N GLU A 206 9.26 5.55 -34.42
CA GLU A 206 9.67 6.89 -33.99
C GLU A 206 8.59 7.57 -33.13
N GLY A 207 8.94 7.94 -31.89
CA GLY A 207 8.04 8.63 -30.99
C GLY A 207 8.57 8.74 -29.56
N ASN A 208 7.88 9.54 -28.75
CA ASN A 208 8.11 9.65 -27.31
C ASN A 208 6.94 8.99 -26.56
N TRP A 209 7.28 8.15 -25.60
CA TRP A 209 6.29 7.50 -24.75
C TRP A 209 5.63 8.49 -23.79
N THR A 210 4.30 8.47 -23.71
CA THR A 210 3.50 9.40 -22.88
C THR A 210 2.82 8.74 -21.69
N TYR A 211 2.90 7.41 -21.58
CA TYR A 211 2.23 6.67 -20.51
C TYR A 211 3.09 6.68 -19.23
N PRO A 212 2.48 6.57 -18.03
CA PRO A 212 3.19 6.77 -16.77
C PRO A 212 4.42 5.86 -16.61
N PRO A 213 5.59 6.41 -16.21
CA PRO A 213 6.85 5.67 -16.29
C PRO A 213 7.22 4.88 -15.03
N ALA A 214 6.43 4.89 -13.94
CA ALA A 214 6.87 4.27 -12.69
C ALA A 214 7.13 2.76 -12.80
N LEU A 215 6.27 2.01 -13.51
CA LEU A 215 6.47 0.58 -13.73
C LEU A 215 7.75 0.30 -14.53
N PRO A 216 7.94 0.83 -15.76
CA PRO A 216 9.16 0.59 -16.51
C PRO A 216 10.42 1.14 -15.83
N ALA A 217 10.35 2.27 -15.11
CA ALA A 217 11.49 2.80 -14.36
C ALA A 217 11.90 1.88 -13.20
N THR A 218 10.93 1.28 -12.51
CA THR A 218 11.20 0.32 -11.44
C THR A 218 11.78 -0.99 -11.97
N ALA A 219 11.31 -1.44 -13.14
CA ALA A 219 11.90 -2.59 -13.82
C ALA A 219 13.32 -2.30 -14.35
N ALA A 220 13.57 -1.09 -14.86
CA ALA A 220 14.89 -0.65 -15.29
C ALA A 220 15.89 -0.65 -14.12
N LEU A 221 15.45 -0.32 -12.90
CA LEU A 221 16.27 -0.46 -11.69
C LEU A 221 16.69 -1.92 -11.45
N LEU A 222 15.77 -2.88 -11.60
CA LEU A 222 16.11 -4.30 -11.45
C LEU A 222 17.09 -4.77 -12.53
N GLU A 223 16.87 -4.34 -13.77
CA GLU A 223 17.75 -4.65 -14.89
C GLU A 223 19.16 -4.08 -14.65
N SER A 224 19.27 -2.81 -14.26
CA SER A 224 20.57 -2.16 -14.01
C SER A 224 21.32 -2.71 -12.79
N VAL A 225 20.61 -3.10 -11.72
CA VAL A 225 21.24 -3.49 -10.44
C VAL A 225 21.44 -5.00 -10.33
N ILE A 226 20.47 -5.80 -10.76
CA ILE A 226 20.51 -7.27 -10.63
C ILE A 226 20.98 -7.93 -11.94
N GLY A 227 20.87 -7.25 -13.08
CA GLY A 227 21.28 -7.78 -14.38
C GLY A 227 20.30 -8.79 -14.97
N ILE A 228 19.01 -8.69 -14.61
CA ILE A 228 17.96 -9.57 -15.15
C ILE A 228 17.42 -9.05 -16.48
N SER A 229 16.90 -9.94 -17.33
CA SER A 229 16.32 -9.55 -18.61
C SER A 229 15.14 -8.57 -18.44
N PRO A 230 14.89 -7.66 -19.39
CA PRO A 230 13.79 -6.70 -19.30
C PRO A 230 12.41 -7.37 -19.13
N ALA A 231 12.21 -8.51 -19.80
CA ALA A 231 10.99 -9.31 -19.67
C ALA A 231 10.83 -9.88 -18.26
N SER A 232 11.91 -10.45 -17.71
CA SER A 232 11.95 -10.96 -16.35
C SER A 232 11.76 -9.85 -15.30
N ALA A 233 12.33 -8.66 -15.52
CA ALA A 233 12.16 -7.50 -14.65
C ALA A 233 10.70 -7.05 -14.56
N ILE A 234 10.04 -6.86 -15.70
CA ILE A 234 8.63 -6.48 -15.75
C ILE A 234 7.74 -7.56 -15.13
N HIS A 235 7.99 -8.83 -15.44
CA HIS A 235 7.25 -9.95 -14.86
C HIS A 235 7.38 -9.95 -13.33
N LEU A 236 8.60 -9.79 -12.80
CA LEU A 236 8.87 -9.76 -11.37
C LEU A 236 8.19 -8.58 -10.67
N VAL A 237 8.34 -7.37 -11.19
CA VAL A 237 7.66 -6.17 -10.64
C VAL A 237 6.15 -6.35 -10.63
N GLY A 238 5.59 -6.93 -11.71
CA GLY A 238 4.17 -7.21 -11.83
C GLY A 238 3.64 -8.16 -10.76
N GLN A 239 4.29 -9.31 -10.57
CA GLN A 239 3.86 -10.30 -9.58
C GLN A 239 4.10 -9.84 -8.13
N LEU A 240 5.20 -9.12 -7.87
CA LEU A 240 5.45 -8.50 -6.57
C LEU A 240 4.40 -7.42 -6.25
N SER A 241 3.89 -6.72 -7.26
CA SER A 241 2.79 -5.75 -7.08
C SER A 241 1.48 -6.45 -6.71
N LEU A 242 1.15 -7.58 -7.34
CA LEU A 242 -0.02 -8.39 -6.97
C LEU A 242 0.10 -8.94 -5.54
N PHE A 243 1.26 -9.52 -5.20
CA PHE A 243 1.58 -9.98 -3.86
C PHE A 243 1.37 -8.88 -2.82
N ALA A 244 2.01 -7.73 -3.05
CA ALA A 244 1.96 -6.59 -2.14
C ALA A 244 0.54 -6.03 -2.01
N LEU A 245 -0.24 -6.00 -3.09
CA LEU A 245 -1.63 -5.56 -3.08
C LEU A 245 -2.52 -6.46 -2.21
N LEU A 246 -2.45 -7.78 -2.39
CA LEU A 246 -3.26 -8.73 -1.63
C LEU A 246 -2.93 -8.65 -0.14
N TRP A 247 -1.64 -8.66 0.21
CA TRP A 247 -1.19 -8.54 1.59
C TRP A 247 -1.53 -7.18 2.20
N GLY A 248 -1.37 -6.10 1.42
CA GLY A 248 -1.67 -4.73 1.88
C GLY A 248 -3.15 -4.50 2.15
N ILE A 249 -4.05 -4.98 1.28
CA ILE A 249 -5.50 -4.87 1.51
C ILE A 249 -5.90 -5.72 2.73
N ALA A 250 -5.35 -6.92 2.86
CA ALA A 250 -5.52 -7.75 4.06
C ALA A 250 -5.04 -7.02 5.33
N GLY A 251 -3.90 -6.33 5.23
CA GLY A 251 -3.31 -5.45 6.25
C GLY A 251 -4.25 -4.34 6.68
N ALA A 252 -4.83 -3.63 5.72
CA ALA A 252 -5.77 -2.56 5.98
C ALA A 252 -7.06 -3.10 6.62
N ALA A 253 -7.58 -4.22 6.12
CA ALA A 253 -8.81 -4.84 6.62
C ALA A 253 -8.66 -5.47 8.02
N ASP A 254 -7.43 -5.83 8.43
CA ASP A 254 -7.13 -6.38 9.76
C ASP A 254 -7.51 -5.41 10.90
N ARG A 255 -7.55 -4.11 10.63
CA ARG A 255 -8.01 -3.10 11.59
C ARG A 255 -9.47 -3.31 12.03
N TRP A 256 -10.27 -4.02 11.25
CA TRP A 256 -11.66 -4.36 11.56
C TRP A 256 -11.87 -5.87 11.76
N GLY A 257 -10.79 -6.65 11.98
CA GLY A 257 -10.86 -8.12 12.11
C GLY A 257 -11.29 -8.83 10.81
N ALA A 258 -11.38 -8.13 9.68
CA ALA A 258 -11.96 -8.63 8.44
C ALA A 258 -10.93 -9.16 7.43
N SER A 259 -9.65 -9.24 7.82
CA SER A 259 -8.53 -9.57 6.92
C SER A 259 -8.72 -10.87 6.12
N GLY A 260 -9.03 -11.98 6.81
CA GLY A 260 -9.24 -13.28 6.19
C GLY A 260 -10.40 -13.27 5.19
N PRO A 261 -11.62 -12.89 5.62
CA PRO A 261 -12.76 -12.74 4.72
C PRO A 261 -12.49 -11.82 3.52
N THR A 262 -11.76 -10.72 3.71
CA THR A 262 -11.37 -9.83 2.61
C THR A 262 -10.48 -10.53 1.59
N LEU A 263 -9.48 -11.31 2.02
CA LEU A 263 -8.65 -12.10 1.11
C LEU A 263 -9.46 -13.14 0.33
N LEU A 264 -10.41 -13.81 0.99
CA LEU A 264 -11.28 -14.77 0.31
C LEU A 264 -12.14 -14.07 -0.75
N CYS A 265 -12.72 -12.91 -0.44
CA CYS A 265 -13.47 -12.11 -1.41
C CYS A 265 -12.59 -11.69 -2.59
N LEU A 266 -11.35 -11.26 -2.36
CA LEU A 266 -10.41 -10.91 -3.43
C LEU A 266 -10.07 -12.12 -4.31
N ALA A 267 -9.86 -13.29 -3.71
CA ALA A 267 -9.60 -14.53 -4.44
C ALA A 267 -10.78 -14.96 -5.33
N LEU A 268 -12.01 -14.66 -4.91
CA LEU A 268 -13.23 -14.94 -5.67
C LEU A 268 -13.50 -13.94 -6.80
N VAL A 269 -12.67 -12.90 -6.96
CA VAL A 269 -12.78 -11.92 -8.05
C VAL A 269 -11.71 -12.23 -9.11
N PRO A 270 -12.04 -12.94 -10.22
CA PRO A 270 -11.04 -13.39 -11.18
C PRO A 270 -10.37 -12.23 -11.92
N ALA A 271 -11.06 -11.08 -12.03
CA ALA A 271 -10.60 -9.94 -12.82
C ALA A 271 -9.20 -9.43 -12.43
N LEU A 272 -8.88 -9.44 -11.13
CA LEU A 272 -7.55 -9.01 -10.65
C LEU A 272 -6.45 -9.97 -11.13
N PHE A 273 -6.68 -11.28 -10.98
CA PHE A 273 -5.72 -12.31 -11.38
C PHE A 273 -5.59 -12.40 -12.89
N VAL A 274 -6.69 -12.29 -13.64
CA VAL A 274 -6.68 -12.22 -15.10
C VAL A 274 -5.84 -11.03 -15.56
N LYS A 275 -6.02 -9.86 -14.95
CA LYS A 275 -5.25 -8.67 -15.36
C LYS A 275 -3.76 -8.81 -15.02
N ALA A 276 -3.41 -9.41 -13.89
CA ALA A 276 -2.02 -9.69 -13.55
C ALA A 276 -1.39 -10.74 -14.48
N HIS A 277 -2.15 -11.76 -14.87
CA HIS A 277 -1.68 -12.82 -15.77
C HIS A 277 -1.52 -12.33 -17.21
N ASP A 278 -2.41 -11.44 -17.65
CA ASP A 278 -2.42 -10.80 -18.97
C ASP A 278 -1.48 -9.58 -19.06
N SER A 279 -0.45 -9.50 -18.22
CA SER A 279 0.56 -8.42 -18.20
C SER A 279 0.02 -6.99 -17.98
N GLY A 280 -1.21 -6.85 -17.47
CA GLY A 280 -1.82 -5.59 -17.06
C GLY A 280 -1.25 -5.00 -15.76
N TYR A 281 0.07 -5.14 -15.57
CA TYR A 281 0.80 -4.82 -14.35
C TYR A 281 0.67 -3.37 -13.88
N PRO A 282 0.68 -2.32 -14.74
CA PRO A 282 0.48 -0.95 -14.27
C PRO A 282 -0.88 -0.78 -13.59
N THR A 283 -1.92 -1.43 -14.11
CA THR A 283 -3.25 -1.37 -13.50
C THR A 283 -3.23 -2.01 -12.11
N VAL A 284 -2.65 -3.20 -11.97
CA VAL A 284 -2.52 -3.90 -10.67
C VAL A 284 -1.66 -3.09 -9.69
N ALA A 285 -0.48 -2.63 -10.12
CA ALA A 285 0.44 -1.85 -9.29
C ALA A 285 -0.19 -0.52 -8.82
N SER A 286 -0.98 0.14 -9.66
CA SER A 286 -1.67 1.37 -9.26
C SER A 286 -2.72 1.15 -8.16
N GLN A 287 -3.23 -0.08 -8.00
CA GLN A 287 -4.17 -0.38 -6.91
C GLN A 287 -3.50 -0.43 -5.54
N LEU A 288 -2.16 -0.45 -5.45
CA LEU A 288 -1.45 -0.32 -4.16
C LEU A 288 -1.87 0.94 -3.40
N GLY A 289 -2.26 2.00 -4.10
CA GLY A 289 -2.82 3.20 -3.49
C GLY A 289 -4.07 2.95 -2.64
N LEU A 290 -4.88 1.93 -2.98
CA LEU A 290 -6.07 1.54 -2.20
C LEU A 290 -5.71 1.15 -0.76
N VAL A 291 -4.51 0.61 -0.51
CA VAL A 291 -4.07 0.26 0.85
C VAL A 291 -4.05 1.50 1.74
N ILE A 292 -3.45 2.59 1.25
CA ILE A 292 -3.45 3.88 1.96
C ILE A 292 -4.86 4.47 1.98
N GLY A 293 -5.58 4.41 0.85
CA GLY A 293 -6.96 4.89 0.75
C GLY A 293 -7.88 4.28 1.79
N LEU A 294 -7.82 2.97 2.02
CA LEU A 294 -8.60 2.27 3.05
C LEU A 294 -8.20 2.69 4.46
N LEU A 295 -6.90 2.81 4.76
CA LEU A 295 -6.41 3.23 6.08
C LEU A 295 -6.81 4.66 6.45
N VAL A 296 -6.92 5.55 5.46
CA VAL A 296 -7.26 6.97 5.65
C VAL A 296 -8.78 7.21 5.58
N LEU A 297 -9.45 6.70 4.55
CA LEU A 297 -10.83 7.08 4.24
C LEU A 297 -11.88 6.25 4.98
N LEU A 298 -11.57 5.04 5.44
CA LEU A 298 -12.51 4.29 6.30
C LEU A 298 -12.44 4.74 7.77
N ARG A 299 -11.50 5.62 8.13
CA ARG A 299 -11.42 6.19 9.47
C ARG A 299 -12.45 7.33 9.62
N PRO A 300 -13.15 7.44 10.76
CA PRO A 300 -14.03 8.57 11.03
C PRO A 300 -13.28 9.91 10.92
N ILE A 301 -13.94 10.94 10.39
CA ILE A 301 -13.31 12.25 10.16
C ILE A 301 -12.74 12.88 11.44
N ALA A 302 -13.38 12.60 12.59
CA ALA A 302 -12.97 13.12 13.89
C ALA A 302 -11.62 12.55 14.37
N GLU A 303 -11.27 11.34 13.94
CA GLU A 303 -10.00 10.69 14.28
C GLU A 303 -8.89 10.97 13.27
N ARG A 304 -9.21 11.60 12.13
CA ARG A 304 -8.26 11.77 11.03
C ARG A 304 -7.30 12.93 11.31
N ARG A 305 -6.00 12.64 11.22
CA ARG A 305 -4.93 13.62 11.43
C ARG A 305 -4.50 14.24 10.11
N ARG A 306 -4.03 15.50 10.15
CA ARG A 306 -3.50 16.21 8.96
C ARG A 306 -2.44 15.40 8.18
N GLY A 307 -1.57 14.68 8.89
CA GLY A 307 -0.56 13.83 8.27
C GLY A 307 -1.14 12.72 7.40
N GLN A 308 -2.31 12.18 7.76
CA GLN A 308 -2.99 11.12 6.99
C GLN A 308 -3.58 11.69 5.69
N ASP A 309 -4.14 12.90 5.73
CA ASP A 309 -4.65 13.60 4.53
C ASP A 309 -3.52 13.96 3.56
N ILE A 310 -2.37 14.42 4.08
CA ILE A 310 -1.18 14.71 3.27
C ILE A 310 -0.66 13.43 2.62
N LEU A 311 -0.55 12.34 3.37
CA LEU A 311 -0.12 11.04 2.83
C LEU A 311 -1.09 10.51 1.77
N PHE A 312 -2.39 10.69 1.96
CA PHE A 312 -3.38 10.34 0.94
C PHE A 312 -3.20 11.14 -0.34
N ALA A 313 -2.95 12.46 -0.26
CA ALA A 313 -2.67 13.28 -1.44
C ALA A 313 -1.39 12.84 -2.17
N ILE A 314 -0.30 12.59 -1.44
CA ILE A 314 0.95 12.05 -1.99
C ILE A 314 0.71 10.68 -2.65
N CYS A 315 -0.12 9.83 -2.03
CA CYS A 315 -0.50 8.54 -2.57
C CYS A 315 -1.24 8.66 -3.91
N VAL A 316 -2.18 9.60 -4.06
CA VAL A 316 -2.88 9.85 -5.34
C VAL A 316 -1.90 10.26 -6.43
N ILE A 317 -0.99 11.19 -6.13
CA ILE A 317 0.05 11.68 -7.05
C ILE A 317 1.00 10.54 -7.46
N THR A 318 1.43 9.73 -6.50
CA THR A 318 2.29 8.56 -6.73
C THR A 318 1.59 7.52 -7.59
N THR A 319 0.33 7.22 -7.29
CA THR A 319 -0.46 6.24 -8.03
C THR A 319 -0.69 6.68 -9.47
N GLY A 320 -0.90 7.97 -9.71
CA GLY A 320 -1.01 8.54 -11.05
C GLY A 320 0.25 8.34 -11.91
N ALA A 321 1.43 8.34 -11.29
CA ALA A 321 2.70 8.04 -11.97
C ALA A 321 2.88 6.54 -12.31
N ILE A 322 2.05 5.65 -11.75
CA ILE A 322 1.97 4.22 -12.08
C ILE A 322 0.92 3.99 -13.17
N HIS A 323 -0.33 4.40 -12.90
CA HIS A 323 -1.45 4.29 -13.84
C HIS A 323 -2.62 5.17 -13.40
N PRO A 324 -3.35 5.84 -14.32
CA PRO A 324 -4.49 6.69 -13.96
C PRO A 324 -5.63 5.95 -13.23
N THR A 325 -5.81 4.64 -13.46
CA THR A 325 -6.88 3.85 -12.82
C THR A 325 -6.83 3.88 -11.30
N GLY A 326 -5.64 3.76 -10.70
CA GLY A 326 -5.55 3.79 -9.24
C GLY A 326 -5.94 5.14 -8.64
N ALA A 327 -5.58 6.25 -9.29
CA ALA A 327 -6.01 7.59 -8.88
C ALA A 327 -7.54 7.77 -9.02
N LEU A 328 -8.14 7.21 -10.08
CA LEU A 328 -9.61 7.18 -10.23
C LEU A 328 -10.29 6.36 -9.12
N TYR A 329 -9.72 5.21 -8.73
CA TYR A 329 -10.25 4.44 -7.61
C TYR A 329 -10.14 5.17 -6.28
N LEU A 330 -9.05 5.88 -6.02
CA LEU A 330 -8.92 6.72 -4.82
C LEU A 330 -9.88 7.90 -4.84
N GLY A 331 -10.05 8.55 -5.99
CA GLY A 331 -11.00 9.65 -6.17
C GLY A 331 -12.46 9.21 -5.98
N THR A 332 -12.83 8.05 -6.52
CA THR A 332 -14.16 7.46 -6.33
C THR A 332 -14.40 7.02 -4.88
N LEU A 333 -13.39 6.43 -4.23
CA LEU A 333 -13.46 6.10 -2.80
C LEU A 333 -13.64 7.35 -1.93
N LEU A 334 -12.89 8.42 -2.22
CA LEU A 334 -13.05 9.72 -1.56
C LEU A 334 -14.45 10.31 -1.81
N GLY A 335 -14.94 10.24 -3.06
CA GLY A 335 -16.29 10.66 -3.42
C GLY A 335 -17.37 9.90 -2.65
N ALA A 336 -17.25 8.57 -2.57
CA ALA A 336 -18.15 7.72 -1.80
C ALA A 336 -18.11 8.05 -0.30
N TYR A 337 -16.92 8.25 0.26
CA TYR A 337 -16.74 8.70 1.63
C TYR A 337 -17.44 10.04 1.89
N LEU A 338 -17.21 11.04 1.04
CA LEU A 338 -17.84 12.36 1.17
C LEU A 338 -19.37 12.27 1.07
N ILE A 339 -19.89 11.46 0.16
CA ILE A 339 -21.34 11.27 0.00
C ILE A 339 -21.93 10.63 1.26
N THR A 340 -21.33 9.54 1.74
CA THR A 340 -21.83 8.80 2.90
C THR A 340 -21.71 9.58 4.21
N HIS A 341 -20.67 10.39 4.41
CA HIS A 341 -20.51 11.15 5.66
C HIS A 341 -21.19 12.52 5.63
N ARG A 342 -21.26 13.19 4.47
CA ARG A 342 -21.93 14.51 4.35
C ARG A 342 -23.45 14.38 4.21
N PHE A 343 -23.96 13.32 3.56
CA PHE A 343 -25.39 13.12 3.36
C PHE A 343 -25.96 11.92 4.15
N GLY A 344 -25.13 11.02 4.67
CA GLY A 344 -25.58 9.76 5.29
C GLY A 344 -26.00 9.84 6.75
N MET A 345 -25.82 10.97 7.46
CA MET A 345 -26.50 11.16 8.77
C MET A 345 -28.03 11.05 8.66
N ARG A 346 -28.63 11.09 7.46
CA ARG A 346 -30.08 10.97 7.24
C ARG A 346 -30.58 9.66 6.59
N ARG A 347 -29.74 8.75 6.07
CA ARG A 347 -30.23 7.56 5.32
C ARG A 347 -29.31 6.32 5.35
N GLN A 348 -29.30 5.58 6.46
CA GLN A 348 -28.65 4.25 6.54
C GLN A 348 -29.35 3.16 5.69
N ILE A 349 -30.68 3.25 5.51
CA ILE A 349 -31.48 2.23 4.78
C ILE A 349 -31.30 2.29 3.26
N ALA A 350 -30.97 3.45 2.69
CA ALA A 350 -30.79 3.59 1.24
C ALA A 350 -29.45 3.01 0.76
N VAL A 351 -28.42 3.11 1.60
CA VAL A 351 -27.06 2.61 1.29
C VAL A 351 -27.03 1.08 1.26
N SER A 352 -27.74 0.41 2.18
CA SER A 352 -27.83 -1.06 2.18
C SER A 352 -28.58 -1.62 0.95
N ARG A 353 -29.63 -0.93 0.49
CA ARG A 353 -30.31 -1.30 -0.76
C ARG A 353 -29.43 -1.10 -2.00
N LEU A 354 -28.63 -0.03 -2.03
CA LEU A 354 -27.74 0.27 -3.14
C LEU A 354 -26.58 -0.73 -3.23
N ALA A 355 -26.02 -1.14 -2.09
CA ALA A 355 -25.03 -2.22 -2.03
C ALA A 355 -25.61 -3.54 -2.56
N LEU A 356 -26.83 -3.91 -2.12
CA LEU A 356 -27.51 -5.11 -2.58
C LEU A 356 -27.79 -5.08 -4.09
N THR A 357 -28.29 -3.96 -4.63
CA THR A 357 -28.55 -3.84 -6.07
C THR A 357 -27.26 -3.84 -6.89
N SER A 358 -26.18 -3.21 -6.41
CA SER A 358 -24.87 -3.27 -7.06
C SER A 358 -24.33 -4.70 -7.11
N THR A 359 -24.44 -5.48 -6.03
CA THR A 359 -24.03 -6.89 -6.02
C THR A 359 -24.83 -7.73 -7.03
N VAL A 360 -26.15 -7.53 -7.12
CA VAL A 360 -27.00 -8.22 -8.09
C VAL A 360 -26.60 -7.86 -9.53
N ILE A 361 -26.41 -6.57 -9.82
CA ILE A 361 -26.03 -6.10 -11.15
C ILE A 361 -24.65 -6.62 -11.55
N LEU A 362 -23.67 -6.58 -10.65
CA LEU A 362 -22.33 -7.11 -10.90
C LEU A 362 -22.35 -8.63 -11.13
N SER A 363 -23.18 -9.37 -10.39
CA SER A 363 -23.35 -10.82 -10.58
C SER A 363 -23.96 -11.15 -11.94
N ILE A 364 -24.95 -10.37 -12.39
CA ILE A 364 -25.54 -10.51 -13.73
C ILE A 364 -24.51 -10.16 -14.81
N ALA A 365 -23.77 -9.07 -14.66
CA ALA A 365 -22.73 -8.68 -15.61
C ALA A 365 -21.63 -9.75 -15.72
N ALA A 366 -21.18 -10.30 -14.59
CA ALA A 366 -20.23 -11.40 -14.55
C ALA A 366 -20.77 -12.66 -15.23
N TYR A 367 -22.05 -13.00 -14.99
CA TYR A 367 -22.71 -14.11 -15.67
C TYR A 367 -22.73 -13.92 -17.19
N ILE A 368 -23.10 -12.72 -17.67
CA ILE A 368 -23.10 -12.42 -19.10
C ILE A 368 -21.70 -12.58 -19.66
N VAL A 369 -20.67 -12.02 -19.03
CA VAL A 369 -19.28 -12.12 -19.52
C VAL A 369 -18.81 -13.58 -19.58
N LEU A 370 -19.00 -14.34 -18.50
CA LEU A 370 -18.51 -15.71 -18.41
C LEU A 370 -19.29 -16.70 -19.28
N VAL A 371 -20.60 -16.51 -19.44
CA VAL A 371 -21.46 -17.47 -20.16
C VAL A 371 -21.65 -17.10 -21.63
N THR A 372 -21.66 -15.80 -21.96
CA THR A 372 -21.94 -15.37 -23.34
C THR A 372 -20.71 -14.93 -24.12
N PHE A 373 -19.76 -14.22 -23.49
CA PHE A 373 -18.60 -13.68 -24.19
C PHE A 373 -17.39 -14.62 -24.12
N ALA A 374 -17.09 -15.20 -22.96
CA ALA A 374 -15.93 -16.07 -22.80
C ALA A 374 -15.92 -17.31 -23.74
N PRO A 375 -17.04 -18.03 -23.97
CA PRO A 375 -17.04 -19.16 -24.89
C PRO A 375 -16.81 -18.76 -26.36
N ARG A 376 -17.26 -17.56 -26.74
CA ARG A 376 -17.09 -17.03 -28.11
C ARG A 376 -15.65 -16.60 -28.38
N LEU A 377 -14.99 -16.03 -27.37
CA LEU A 377 -13.57 -15.68 -27.43
C LEU A 377 -12.64 -16.91 -27.48
N LEU A 378 -13.10 -18.06 -27.00
CA LEU A 378 -12.35 -19.31 -27.01
C LEU A 378 -12.60 -20.16 -28.28
N SER A 379 -13.71 -19.93 -29.00
CA SER A 379 -14.09 -20.71 -30.18
C SER A 379 -13.54 -20.18 -31.51
N GLU A 380 -13.12 -18.91 -31.57
CA GLU A 380 -12.58 -18.29 -32.78
C GLU A 380 -11.18 -17.73 -32.51
N PRO A 381 -10.12 -18.19 -33.22
CA PRO A 381 -8.80 -17.56 -33.11
C PRO A 381 -8.85 -16.15 -33.70
N VAL A 382 -8.32 -15.18 -32.95
CA VAL A 382 -8.30 -13.74 -33.32
C VAL A 382 -7.32 -13.44 -34.47
N PHE A 383 -6.50 -14.41 -34.87
CA PHE A 383 -5.65 -14.33 -36.06
C PHE A 383 -5.82 -15.58 -36.94
N SER A 384 -6.08 -15.35 -38.22
CA SER A 384 -5.95 -16.31 -39.33
C SER A 384 -4.80 -15.90 -40.23
#